data_AF-A0A0T5Z4H7-F1
#
_entry.id   AF-A0A0T5Z4H7-F1
#
_cell.length_a   1.000
_cell.length_b   1.000
_cell.length_c   1.000
_cell.angle_alpha   90.00
_cell.angle_beta   90.00
_cell.angle_gamma   90.00
#
_symmetry.space_group_name_H-M   'P 1'
#
loop_
_entity.id
_entity.type
_entity.pdbx_description
1 polymer ?
#
loop_
_entity_poly.entity_id
_entity_poly.type
_entity_poly.pdbx_seq_one_letter_code
_entity_poly.pdbx_strand_id
1 'polypeptide(L)'
;MSETHPLEEASESVDAPSRLLPTPPQRPDEIPYIFARRQGVLVTVDALVQQTRVLHKAGVPVSIFNELRRYLGQPFVMQEISEEEFDKKLSMLYESGSGQSTKIMETMGDDLDLDDAARALNQPEDLLDSEDDAPIIRLINALFTEAIKEEASDIHIEPYEHRLVVRFRVDGLLREVLHPPRNVAPYLISRIKVMAQLDIAEKRV
;
A
#
# COMPACT_ATOMS: atom_id res chain seq x y z
N MET A 1 25.25 -57.32 16.39
CA MET A 1 25.13 -57.01 14.95
C MET A 1 23.70 -56.53 14.76
N SER A 2 23.49 -55.24 14.96
CA SER A 2 23.30 -54.24 13.89
C SER A 2 21.87 -54.35 13.33
N GLU A 3 20.93 -53.57 13.88
CA GLU A 3 20.56 -52.22 13.43
C GLU A 3 19.71 -52.24 12.15
N THR A 4 18.41 -52.01 12.30
CA THR A 4 17.60 -51.15 11.40
C THR A 4 16.17 -51.05 11.96
N HIS A 5 15.89 -49.96 12.67
CA HIS A 5 14.53 -49.42 12.79
C HIS A 5 14.58 -47.95 12.34
N PRO A 6 13.59 -47.47 11.57
CA PRO A 6 13.73 -46.28 10.73
C PRO A 6 13.71 -44.99 11.54
N LEU A 7 14.48 -44.02 11.06
CA LEU A 7 14.42 -42.61 11.45
C LEU A 7 13.00 -42.07 11.21
N GLU A 8 12.32 -41.74 12.29
CA GLU A 8 11.11 -40.93 12.29
C GLU A 8 11.56 -39.47 12.09
N GLU A 9 11.67 -39.06 10.83
CA GLU A 9 11.90 -37.67 10.46
C GLU A 9 10.68 -36.85 10.86
N ALA A 10 10.87 -36.03 11.89
CA ALA A 10 10.01 -34.92 12.23
C ALA A 10 9.81 -34.04 10.98
N SER A 11 8.62 -34.09 10.41
CA SER A 11 8.19 -33.11 9.42
C SER A 11 7.91 -31.80 10.14
N GLU A 12 8.97 -31.01 10.35
CA GLU A 12 8.86 -29.59 10.67
C GLU A 12 8.02 -28.92 9.58
N SER A 13 6.83 -28.47 9.99
CA SER A 13 6.03 -27.51 9.26
C SER A 13 6.81 -26.20 9.18
N VAL A 14 7.61 -26.04 8.11
CA VAL A 14 8.22 -24.76 7.77
C VAL A 14 7.09 -23.84 7.31
N ASP A 15 6.68 -23.01 8.26
CA ASP A 15 5.83 -21.83 8.10
C ASP A 15 6.25 -21.06 6.83
N ALA A 16 5.36 -20.99 5.86
CA ALA A 16 5.60 -20.26 4.63
C ALA A 16 5.66 -18.77 4.96
N PRO A 17 6.76 -18.04 4.67
CA PRO A 17 6.86 -16.65 5.05
C PRO A 17 5.79 -15.84 4.33
N SER A 18 5.02 -15.08 5.11
CA SER A 18 4.01 -14.12 4.70
C SER A 18 4.46 -13.33 3.47
N ARG A 19 3.73 -13.49 2.35
CA ARG A 19 4.02 -12.81 1.07
C ARG A 19 3.99 -11.29 1.25
N LEU A 20 5.10 -10.62 0.96
CA LEU A 20 5.22 -9.16 1.08
C LEU A 20 4.76 -8.43 -0.19
N LEU A 21 4.80 -9.11 -1.35
CA LEU A 21 4.36 -8.56 -2.64
C LEU A 21 3.18 -9.36 -3.20
N PRO A 22 1.99 -8.72 -3.37
CA PRO A 22 0.74 -9.43 -3.64
C PRO A 22 0.50 -9.77 -5.12
N THR A 23 1.11 -9.07 -6.09
CA THR A 23 0.85 -9.26 -7.54
C THR A 23 2.05 -8.86 -8.41
N PRO A 24 2.57 -9.70 -9.34
CA PRO A 24 3.70 -9.35 -10.20
C PRO A 24 3.44 -8.06 -10.99
N PRO A 25 4.46 -7.23 -11.25
CA PRO A 25 4.26 -5.88 -11.71
C PRO A 25 3.90 -5.84 -13.20
N GLN A 26 3.10 -4.86 -13.61
CA GLN A 26 2.75 -4.66 -15.03
C GLN A 26 3.92 -4.10 -15.83
N ARG A 27 4.91 -3.50 -15.15
CA ARG A 27 6.20 -3.11 -15.72
C ARG A 27 7.36 -3.61 -14.85
N PRO A 28 8.47 -4.07 -15.45
CA PRO A 28 9.60 -4.65 -14.72
C PRO A 28 10.33 -3.71 -13.75
N ASP A 29 10.03 -2.41 -13.78
CA ASP A 29 10.59 -1.33 -12.97
C ASP A 29 9.69 -0.92 -11.77
N GLU A 30 8.49 -1.47 -11.65
CA GLU A 30 7.51 -1.02 -10.66
C GLU A 30 7.47 -1.97 -9.44
N ILE A 31 8.18 -1.61 -8.38
CA ILE A 31 7.89 -2.14 -7.04
C ILE A 31 7.05 -1.13 -6.26
N PRO A 32 6.21 -1.54 -5.29
CA PRO A 32 5.47 -0.59 -4.48
C PRO A 32 6.39 0.33 -3.67
N TYR A 33 6.09 1.62 -3.63
CA TYR A 33 6.87 2.61 -2.87
C TYR A 33 7.11 2.21 -1.41
N ILE A 34 6.07 1.73 -0.72
CA ILE A 34 6.18 1.29 0.70
C ILE A 34 7.18 0.15 0.83
N PHE A 35 7.16 -0.80 -0.11
CA PHE A 35 8.12 -1.89 -0.13
C PHE A 35 9.53 -1.36 -0.40
N ALA A 36 9.68 -0.49 -1.40
CA ALA A 36 10.95 0.13 -1.75
C ALA A 36 11.59 0.86 -0.57
N ARG A 37 10.84 1.75 0.09
CA ARG A 37 11.32 2.54 1.22
C ARG A 37 11.57 1.69 2.47
N ARG A 38 10.65 0.79 2.83
CA ARG A 38 10.78 -0.04 4.04
C ARG A 38 11.93 -1.03 3.94
N GLN A 39 12.12 -1.63 2.77
CA GLN A 39 13.17 -2.63 2.55
C GLN A 39 14.47 -2.02 2.02
N GLY A 40 14.50 -0.72 1.72
CA GLY A 40 15.68 -0.03 1.21
C GLY A 40 16.13 -0.52 -0.16
N VAL A 41 15.19 -0.80 -1.07
CA VAL A 41 15.45 -1.32 -2.42
C VAL A 41 14.70 -0.53 -3.50
N LEU A 42 15.28 -0.40 -4.69
CA LEU A 42 14.69 0.25 -5.87
C LEU A 42 14.94 -0.60 -7.10
N VAL A 43 14.02 -0.62 -8.05
CA VAL A 43 14.22 -1.29 -9.34
C VAL A 43 14.33 -0.23 -10.42
N THR A 44 15.36 -0.32 -11.24
CA THR A 44 15.53 0.54 -12.41
C THR A 44 15.88 -0.30 -13.61
N VAL A 45 15.40 0.09 -14.80
CA VAL A 45 15.80 -0.53 -16.05
C VAL A 45 16.76 0.42 -16.76
N ASP A 46 17.95 -0.08 -17.09
CA ASP A 46 18.87 0.67 -17.93
C ASP A 46 18.36 0.64 -19.38
N ALA A 47 17.97 1.81 -19.90
CA ALA A 47 17.38 1.95 -21.23
C ALA A 47 18.34 1.58 -22.37
N LEU A 48 19.65 1.63 -22.16
CA LEU A 48 20.65 1.36 -23.20
C LEU A 48 20.94 -0.14 -23.33
N VAL A 49 20.97 -0.85 -22.21
CA VAL A 49 21.33 -2.29 -22.17
C VAL A 49 20.15 -3.22 -21.86
N GLN A 50 18.95 -2.66 -21.67
CA GLN A 50 17.73 -3.38 -21.25
C GLN A 50 17.95 -4.30 -20.04
N GLN A 51 18.85 -3.90 -19.13
CA GLN A 51 19.18 -4.67 -17.94
C GLN A 51 18.45 -4.12 -16.72
N THR A 52 17.75 -5.02 -16.02
CA THR A 52 17.11 -4.72 -14.75
C THR A 52 18.16 -4.64 -13.64
N ARG A 53 18.13 -3.55 -12.87
CA ARG A 53 19.04 -3.30 -11.76
C ARG A 53 18.25 -3.09 -10.49
N VAL A 54 18.70 -3.72 -9.41
CA VAL A 54 18.16 -3.51 -8.07
C VAL A 54 19.17 -2.68 -7.29
N LEU A 55 18.82 -1.43 -7.03
CA LEU A 55 19.60 -0.56 -6.16
C LEU A 55 19.20 -0.82 -4.71
N HIS A 56 20.15 -0.89 -3.79
CA HIS A 56 19.83 -1.16 -2.38
C HIS A 56 20.74 -0.41 -1.40
N LYS A 57 20.24 -0.20 -0.18
CA LYS A 57 21.05 0.30 0.94
C LYS A 57 21.94 -0.81 1.51
N ALA A 58 22.93 -0.44 2.31
CA ALA A 58 23.70 -1.39 3.10
C ALA A 58 22.79 -2.15 4.09
N GLY A 59 23.05 -3.45 4.28
CA GLY A 59 22.36 -4.26 5.30
C GLY A 59 21.00 -4.85 4.88
N VAL A 60 20.63 -4.79 3.59
CA VAL A 60 19.39 -5.43 3.10
C VAL A 60 19.49 -6.96 3.18
N PRO A 61 18.54 -7.66 3.82
CA PRO A 61 18.55 -9.12 3.94
C PRO A 61 18.46 -9.84 2.59
N VAL A 62 19.13 -10.99 2.46
CA VAL A 62 19.11 -11.80 1.23
C VAL A 62 17.70 -12.25 0.82
N SER A 63 16.81 -12.45 1.80
CA SER A 63 15.41 -12.80 1.57
C SER A 63 14.66 -11.78 0.71
N ILE A 64 15.00 -10.49 0.81
CA ILE A 64 14.38 -9.43 0.00
C ILE A 64 14.75 -9.59 -1.48
N PHE A 65 16.00 -9.94 -1.79
CA PHE A 65 16.42 -10.19 -3.17
C PHE A 65 15.76 -11.44 -3.76
N ASN A 66 15.55 -12.48 -2.94
CA ASN A 66 14.81 -13.67 -3.37
C ASN A 66 13.35 -13.32 -3.70
N GLU A 67 12.72 -12.48 -2.87
CA GLU A 67 11.36 -12.01 -3.12
C GLU A 67 11.29 -11.13 -4.37
N LEU A 68 12.23 -10.20 -4.56
CA LEU A 68 12.35 -9.40 -5.79
C LEU A 68 12.56 -10.28 -7.02
N ARG A 69 13.37 -11.34 -6.93
CA ARG A 69 13.60 -12.27 -8.04
C ARG A 69 12.34 -13.04 -8.40
N ARG A 70 11.57 -13.46 -7.40
CA ARG A 70 10.25 -14.09 -7.58
C ARG A 70 9.26 -13.11 -8.21
N TYR A 71 9.28 -11.86 -7.77
CA TYR A 71 8.36 -10.80 -8.18
C TYR A 71 8.60 -10.33 -9.60
N LEU A 72 9.86 -10.03 -9.94
CA LEU A 72 10.26 -9.47 -11.24
C LEU A 72 10.28 -10.53 -12.35
N GLY A 73 10.40 -11.82 -12.01
CA GLY A 73 10.39 -12.92 -12.98
C GLY A 73 11.61 -12.96 -13.91
N GLN A 74 12.63 -12.13 -13.67
CA GLN A 74 13.82 -12.01 -14.50
C GLN A 74 15.08 -11.76 -13.65
N PRO A 75 16.27 -12.13 -14.16
CA PRO A 75 17.52 -11.82 -13.47
C PRO A 75 17.76 -10.30 -13.43
N PHE A 76 18.39 -9.86 -12.34
CA PHE A 76 18.79 -8.46 -12.16
C PHE A 76 20.19 -8.38 -11.58
N VAL A 77 20.82 -7.22 -11.75
CA VAL A 77 22.11 -6.90 -11.12
C VAL A 77 21.86 -6.07 -9.87
N MET A 78 22.47 -6.45 -8.76
CA MET A 78 22.40 -5.70 -7.52
C MET A 78 23.49 -4.62 -7.49
N GLN A 79 23.14 -3.41 -7.06
CA GLN A 79 24.07 -2.33 -6.80
C GLN A 79 23.77 -1.70 -5.44
N GLU A 80 24.74 -1.71 -4.56
CA GLU A 80 24.67 -0.93 -3.32
C GLU A 80 24.85 0.56 -3.63
N ILE A 81 24.02 1.40 -3.03
CA ILE A 81 24.08 2.86 -3.12
C ILE A 81 24.03 3.49 -1.74
N SER A 82 24.48 4.74 -1.63
CA SER A 82 24.38 5.48 -0.37
C SER A 82 22.93 5.80 -0.03
N GLU A 83 22.65 6.09 1.24
CA GLU A 83 21.33 6.51 1.69
C GLU A 83 20.87 7.80 0.98
N GLU A 84 21.78 8.76 0.81
CA GLU A 84 21.49 10.02 0.09
C GLU A 84 21.15 9.78 -1.39
N GLU A 85 21.88 8.91 -2.06
CA GLU A 85 21.59 8.51 -3.44
C GLU A 85 20.27 7.75 -3.55
N PHE A 86 19.97 6.91 -2.56
CA PHE A 86 18.73 6.15 -2.50
C PHE A 86 17.53 7.08 -2.38
N ASP A 87 17.54 8.00 -1.42
CA ASP A 87 16.44 8.93 -1.20
C ASP A 87 16.21 9.81 -2.43
N LYS A 88 17.29 10.31 -3.04
CA LYS A 88 17.22 11.10 -4.28
C LYS A 88 16.57 10.31 -5.43
N LYS A 89 16.99 9.05 -5.63
CA LYS A 89 16.45 8.19 -6.70
C LYS A 89 15.03 7.73 -6.41
N LEU A 90 14.70 7.47 -5.15
CA LEU A 90 13.36 7.14 -4.69
C LEU A 90 12.41 8.30 -5.00
N SER A 91 12.77 9.54 -4.67
CA SER A 91 11.93 10.70 -5.03
C SER A 91 11.73 10.81 -6.54
N MET A 92 12.81 10.77 -7.32
CA MET A 92 12.73 10.93 -8.78
C MET A 92 11.91 9.84 -9.49
N LEU A 93 12.05 8.58 -9.08
CA LEU A 93 11.38 7.44 -9.73
C LEU A 93 9.86 7.47 -9.51
N TYR A 94 9.42 7.90 -8.33
CA TYR A 94 8.00 7.91 -7.98
C TYR A 94 7.32 9.28 -8.18
N GLU A 95 8.09 10.35 -8.41
CA GLU A 95 7.56 11.64 -8.89
C GLU A 95 7.01 11.56 -10.32
N SER A 96 7.59 10.69 -11.16
CA SER A 96 7.30 10.66 -12.61
C SER A 96 6.29 9.59 -13.03
N GLY A 97 6.03 8.59 -12.18
CA GLY A 97 5.25 7.39 -12.52
C GLY A 97 3.77 7.44 -12.14
N SER A 98 3.37 8.32 -11.22
CA SER A 98 1.99 8.67 -10.96
C SER A 98 1.99 9.83 -9.96
N GLY A 99 1.25 10.90 -10.24
CA GLY A 99 0.99 11.99 -9.27
C GLY A 99 0.27 11.53 -7.99
N GLN A 100 0.17 10.22 -7.76
CA GLN A 100 -0.56 9.52 -6.73
C GLN A 100 0.33 9.13 -5.54
N SER A 101 1.64 8.91 -5.76
CA SER A 101 2.55 8.43 -4.71
C SER A 101 3.23 9.55 -3.91
N THR A 102 3.45 10.72 -4.54
CA THR A 102 4.01 11.92 -3.87
C THR A 102 3.01 12.55 -2.89
N LYS A 103 1.69 12.55 -3.22
CA LYS A 103 0.65 13.07 -2.32
C LYS A 103 0.46 12.22 -1.05
N ILE A 104 0.79 10.93 -1.08
CA ILE A 104 0.78 10.05 0.11
C ILE A 104 1.94 10.43 1.07
N MET A 105 3.02 11.02 0.54
CA MET A 105 4.24 11.32 1.29
C MET A 105 4.20 12.66 2.05
N GLU A 106 3.50 13.70 1.56
CA GLU A 106 3.18 14.88 2.39
C GLU A 106 2.19 14.55 3.52
N THR A 107 1.41 13.50 3.29
CA THR A 107 0.30 13.08 4.14
C THR A 107 0.81 12.22 5.32
N MET A 108 1.79 11.34 5.17
CA MET A 108 2.24 10.47 6.30
C MET A 108 3.30 11.06 7.25
N GLY A 109 3.86 12.25 6.94
CA GLY A 109 4.87 12.91 7.78
C GLY A 109 4.32 13.87 8.83
N ASP A 110 3.12 14.38 8.60
CA ASP A 110 2.29 15.08 9.58
C ASP A 110 1.25 14.10 10.11
N ASP A 111 0.85 14.25 11.37
CA ASP A 111 -0.37 13.64 11.89
C ASP A 111 -1.47 13.88 10.85
N LEU A 112 -1.98 12.81 10.24
CA LEU A 112 -3.09 12.94 9.31
C LEU A 112 -4.33 13.28 10.09
N ASP A 113 -4.55 14.58 10.24
CA ASP A 113 -5.74 15.08 10.87
C ASP A 113 -6.94 14.68 10.00
N LEU A 114 -7.72 13.73 10.53
CA LEU A 114 -8.91 13.21 9.90
C LEU A 114 -9.91 14.33 9.58
N ASP A 115 -9.96 15.38 10.43
CA ASP A 115 -10.82 16.53 10.21
C ASP A 115 -10.36 17.35 9.00
N ASP A 116 -9.05 17.52 8.80
CA ASP A 116 -8.52 18.24 7.65
C ASP A 116 -8.69 17.46 6.35
N ALA A 117 -8.46 16.15 6.38
CA ALA A 117 -8.74 15.27 5.24
C ALA A 117 -10.24 15.31 4.86
N ALA A 118 -11.13 15.36 5.85
CA ALA A 118 -12.56 15.47 5.61
C ALA A 118 -12.98 16.84 5.07
N ARG A 119 -12.37 17.93 5.55
CA ARG A 119 -12.62 19.29 5.05
C ARG A 119 -12.26 19.45 3.58
N ALA A 120 -11.19 18.78 3.13
CA ALA A 120 -10.79 18.79 1.73
C ALA A 120 -11.88 18.26 0.78
N LEU A 121 -12.83 17.45 1.29
CA LEU A 121 -13.92 16.87 0.49
C LEU A 121 -15.13 17.79 0.31
N ASN A 122 -15.20 18.89 1.07
CA ASN A 122 -16.30 19.85 0.99
C ASN A 122 -16.19 20.82 -0.21
N GLN A 123 -15.12 20.71 -1.02
CA GLN A 123 -14.95 21.49 -2.24
C GLN A 123 -15.42 20.65 -3.44
N PRO A 124 -16.62 20.91 -3.99
CA PRO A 124 -17.26 20.06 -4.98
C PRO A 124 -16.56 20.04 -6.35
N GLU A 125 -15.69 21.02 -6.64
CA GLU A 125 -15.01 21.13 -7.94
C GLU A 125 -13.86 20.14 -8.10
N ASP A 126 -13.18 19.76 -7.00
CA ASP A 126 -11.95 18.95 -7.02
C ASP A 126 -12.21 17.42 -7.12
N LEU A 127 -13.47 16.98 -6.96
CA LEU A 127 -13.87 15.56 -7.04
C LEU A 127 -14.42 15.15 -8.42
N LEU A 128 -14.75 16.12 -9.28
CA LEU A 128 -15.41 15.88 -10.57
C LEU A 128 -14.42 15.70 -11.72
N ASP A 129 -13.19 16.22 -11.58
CA ASP A 129 -12.10 15.95 -12.51
C ASP A 129 -11.56 14.55 -12.24
N SER A 130 -11.96 13.63 -13.12
CA SER A 130 -11.94 12.17 -12.97
C SER A 130 -10.55 11.51 -12.94
N GLU A 131 -9.51 12.25 -12.54
CA GLU A 131 -8.13 11.77 -12.45
C GLU A 131 -7.48 12.00 -11.08
N ASP A 132 -8.04 12.87 -10.22
CA ASP A 132 -7.43 13.17 -8.92
C ASP A 132 -8.11 12.39 -7.78
N ASP A 133 -7.85 11.08 -7.72
CA ASP A 133 -8.24 10.20 -6.58
C ASP A 133 -7.64 10.67 -5.23
N ALA A 134 -6.76 11.68 -5.23
CA ALA A 134 -5.96 12.05 -4.08
C ALA A 134 -6.76 12.45 -2.83
N PRO A 135 -7.83 13.26 -2.88
CA PRO A 135 -8.62 13.58 -1.69
C PRO A 135 -9.25 12.32 -1.06
N ILE A 136 -9.75 11.41 -1.89
CA ILE A 136 -10.37 10.15 -1.45
C ILE A 136 -9.33 9.22 -0.83
N ILE A 137 -8.17 9.07 -1.46
CA ILE A 137 -7.06 8.28 -0.94
C ILE A 137 -6.58 8.84 0.39
N ARG A 138 -6.40 10.17 0.49
CA ARG A 138 -5.99 10.84 1.73
C ARG A 138 -6.99 10.57 2.85
N LEU A 139 -8.29 10.69 2.56
CA LEU A 139 -9.31 10.39 3.55
C LEU A 139 -9.25 8.93 4.03
N ILE A 140 -9.13 7.96 3.10
CA ILE A 140 -9.07 6.54 3.47
C ILE A 140 -7.83 6.26 4.34
N ASN A 141 -6.68 6.82 3.95
CA ASN A 141 -5.46 6.64 4.71
C ASN A 141 -5.56 7.29 6.10
N ALA A 142 -6.12 8.50 6.21
CA ALA A 142 -6.37 9.15 7.49
C ALA A 142 -7.32 8.32 8.37
N LEU A 143 -8.40 7.79 7.79
CA LEU A 143 -9.34 6.89 8.48
C LEU A 143 -8.64 5.63 9.01
N PHE A 144 -7.78 5.00 8.21
CA PHE A 144 -7.05 3.80 8.65
C PHE A 144 -6.03 4.11 9.74
N THR A 145 -5.29 5.22 9.61
CA THR A 145 -4.36 5.68 10.64
C THR A 145 -5.09 5.95 11.95
N GLU A 146 -6.20 6.69 11.91
CA GLU A 146 -6.99 6.98 13.10
C GLU A 146 -7.59 5.70 13.70
N ALA A 147 -8.11 4.79 12.88
CA ALA A 147 -8.61 3.50 13.36
C ALA A 147 -7.54 2.67 14.08
N ILE A 148 -6.30 2.69 13.60
CA ILE A 148 -5.17 2.02 14.26
C ILE A 148 -4.82 2.73 15.58
N LYS A 149 -4.77 4.06 15.57
CA LYS A 149 -4.49 4.89 16.76
C LYS A 149 -5.53 4.70 17.87
N GLU A 150 -6.79 4.52 17.48
CA GLU A 150 -7.90 4.26 18.39
C GLU A 150 -8.14 2.77 18.67
N GLU A 151 -7.26 1.87 18.17
CA GLU A 151 -7.36 0.42 18.34
C GLU A 151 -8.72 -0.16 17.93
N ALA A 152 -9.31 0.38 16.86
CA ALA A 152 -10.61 -0.06 16.34
C ALA A 152 -10.53 -1.45 15.69
N SER A 153 -11.48 -2.32 16.02
CA SER A 153 -11.63 -3.64 15.40
C SER A 153 -12.30 -3.60 14.03
N ASP A 154 -13.21 -2.65 13.83
CA ASP A 154 -13.99 -2.51 12.60
C ASP A 154 -14.16 -1.04 12.23
N ILE A 155 -14.12 -0.77 10.92
CA ILE A 155 -14.48 0.52 10.33
C ILE A 155 -15.78 0.35 9.55
N HIS A 156 -16.81 1.04 10.00
CA HIS A 156 -18.14 1.05 9.39
C HIS A 156 -18.30 2.29 8.52
N ILE A 157 -18.57 2.11 7.23
CA ILE A 157 -18.88 3.21 6.28
C ILE A 157 -20.35 3.08 5.86
N GLU A 158 -21.19 4.00 6.33
CA GLU A 158 -22.64 3.87 6.29
C GLU A 158 -23.30 5.01 5.50
N PRO A 159 -23.59 4.79 4.21
CA PRO A 159 -24.31 5.75 3.40
C PRO A 159 -25.81 5.72 3.74
N TYR A 160 -26.30 6.78 4.40
CA TYR A 160 -27.72 7.05 4.62
C TYR A 160 -28.29 7.95 3.52
N GLU A 161 -29.61 8.12 3.47
CA GLU A 161 -30.32 8.88 2.42
C GLU A 161 -29.74 10.30 2.18
N HIS A 162 -29.40 11.03 3.24
CA HIS A 162 -28.92 12.41 3.13
C HIS A 162 -27.51 12.65 3.69
N ARG A 163 -26.86 11.61 4.23
CA ARG A 163 -25.53 11.76 4.87
C ARG A 163 -24.70 10.49 4.75
N LEU A 164 -23.39 10.63 4.82
CA LEU A 164 -22.48 9.51 5.05
C LEU A 164 -22.02 9.56 6.52
N VAL A 165 -22.02 8.41 7.19
CA VAL A 165 -21.50 8.28 8.56
C VAL A 165 -20.39 7.25 8.56
N VAL A 166 -19.26 7.58 9.19
CA VAL A 166 -18.19 6.63 9.46
C VAL A 166 -18.14 6.36 10.96
N ARG A 167 -18.12 5.09 11.34
CA ARG A 167 -18.05 4.66 12.75
C ARG A 167 -16.91 3.68 12.97
N PHE A 168 -16.28 3.75 14.12
CA PHE A 168 -15.35 2.73 14.57
C PHE A 168 -16.00 1.85 15.63
N ARG A 169 -15.67 0.56 15.61
CA ARG A 169 -15.90 -0.32 16.74
C ARG A 169 -14.64 -0.38 17.59
N VAL A 170 -14.69 0.18 18.80
CA VAL A 170 -13.58 0.15 19.77
C VAL A 170 -14.12 -0.53 21.03
N ASP A 171 -13.44 -1.58 21.49
CA ASP A 171 -13.88 -2.40 22.64
C ASP A 171 -15.35 -2.86 22.55
N GLY A 172 -15.81 -3.16 21.33
CA GLY A 172 -17.18 -3.60 21.06
C GLY A 172 -18.23 -2.48 20.95
N LEU A 173 -17.87 -1.23 21.27
CA LEU A 173 -18.76 -0.07 21.19
C LEU A 173 -18.59 0.66 19.85
N LEU A 174 -19.72 1.04 19.23
CA LEU A 174 -19.71 1.85 18.03
C LEU A 174 -19.63 3.34 18.39
N ARG A 175 -18.64 4.04 17.83
CA ARG A 175 -18.48 5.49 17.94
C ARG A 175 -18.47 6.13 16.55
N GLU A 176 -19.27 7.19 16.37
CA GLU A 176 -19.21 8.02 15.17
C GLU A 176 -17.93 8.86 15.19
N VAL A 177 -17.16 8.80 14.10
CA VAL A 177 -15.87 9.50 13.99
C VAL A 177 -15.87 10.53 12.87
N LEU A 178 -16.74 10.38 11.86
CA LEU A 178 -16.79 11.31 10.75
C LEU A 178 -18.15 11.35 10.04
N HIS A 179 -18.50 12.54 9.55
CA HIS A 179 -19.71 12.79 8.75
C HIS A 179 -19.40 13.46 7.41
N PRO A 180 -18.86 12.75 6.42
CA PRO A 180 -18.58 13.34 5.11
C PRO A 180 -19.87 13.67 4.35
N PRO A 181 -19.78 14.55 3.35
CA PRO A 181 -20.84 14.75 2.37
C PRO A 181 -21.27 13.44 1.67
N ARG A 182 -22.58 13.27 1.44
CA ARG A 182 -23.13 12.03 0.85
C ARG A 182 -22.57 11.72 -0.54
N ASN A 183 -22.29 12.77 -1.33
CA ASN A 183 -21.75 12.64 -2.69
C ASN A 183 -20.37 11.96 -2.73
N VAL A 184 -19.64 11.90 -1.61
CA VAL A 184 -18.33 11.23 -1.51
C VAL A 184 -18.46 9.70 -1.46
N ALA A 185 -19.60 9.16 -1.01
CA ALA A 185 -19.77 7.74 -0.75
C ALA A 185 -19.44 6.81 -1.95
N PRO A 186 -19.85 7.10 -3.20
CA PRO A 186 -19.51 6.25 -4.35
C PRO A 186 -17.99 6.15 -4.59
N TYR A 187 -17.27 7.25 -4.39
CA TYR A 187 -15.82 7.32 -4.60
C TYR A 187 -15.06 6.52 -3.54
N LEU A 188 -15.47 6.64 -2.26
CA LEU A 188 -14.91 5.83 -1.18
C LEU A 188 -15.11 4.33 -1.42
N ILE A 189 -16.34 3.94 -1.78
CA ILE A 189 -16.66 2.53 -2.06
C ILE A 189 -15.82 2.01 -3.23
N SER A 190 -15.74 2.78 -4.33
CA SER A 190 -14.93 2.42 -5.50
C SER A 190 -13.46 2.22 -5.12
N ARG A 191 -12.89 3.17 -4.36
CA ARG A 191 -11.48 3.10 -3.98
C ARG A 191 -11.17 1.93 -3.06
N ILE A 192 -12.05 1.65 -2.09
CA ILE A 192 -11.92 0.48 -1.20
C ILE A 192 -12.00 -0.82 -2.00
N LYS A 193 -12.91 -0.91 -2.98
CA LYS A 193 -13.00 -2.08 -3.88
C LYS A 193 -11.70 -2.29 -4.65
N VAL A 194 -11.12 -1.22 -5.23
CA VAL A 194 -9.83 -1.29 -5.92
C VAL A 194 -8.74 -1.82 -4.99
N MET A 195 -8.62 -1.26 -3.78
CA MET A 195 -7.61 -1.67 -2.79
C MET A 195 -7.79 -3.14 -2.37
N ALA A 196 -9.02 -3.62 -2.30
CA ALA A 196 -9.36 -4.99 -1.96
C ALA A 196 -9.37 -5.95 -3.16
N GLN A 197 -8.99 -5.50 -4.37
CA GLN A 197 -9.06 -6.28 -5.61
C GLN A 197 -10.47 -6.82 -5.92
N LEU A 198 -11.51 -6.07 -5.56
CA LEU A 198 -12.91 -6.39 -5.82
C LEU A 198 -13.40 -5.73 -7.12
N ASP A 199 -14.43 -6.32 -7.72
CA ASP A 199 -15.05 -5.76 -8.93
C ASP A 199 -15.73 -4.41 -8.64
N ILE A 200 -15.31 -3.38 -9.37
CA ILE A 200 -15.80 -2.01 -9.26
C ILE A 200 -17.21 -1.91 -9.85
N ALA A 201 -17.49 -2.61 -10.95
CA ALA A 201 -18.75 -2.53 -11.70
C ALA A 201 -19.92 -3.24 -11.00
N GLU A 202 -19.62 -4.23 -10.16
CA GLU A 202 -20.63 -5.02 -9.45
C GLU A 202 -21.29 -4.20 -8.32
N LYS A 203 -22.58 -3.89 -8.45
CA LYS A 203 -23.38 -3.24 -7.39
C LYS A 203 -24.70 -3.99 -7.24
N ARG A 204 -24.92 -4.63 -6.08
CA ARG A 204 -26.16 -5.35 -5.78
C ARG A 204 -27.17 -4.36 -5.20
N VAL A 205 -28.29 -4.17 -5.90
CA VAL A 205 -29.42 -3.29 -5.54
C VAL A 205 -30.46 -4.08 -4.77
#